data_AF-A0A450UMM9-F1
#
_entry.id   AF-A0A450UMM9-F1
#
_cell.length_a   1.000
_cell.length_b   1.000
_cell.length_c   1.000
_cell.angle_alpha   90.00
_cell.angle_beta   90.00
_cell.angle_gamma   90.00
#
_symmetry.space_group_name_H-M   'P 1'
#
loop_
_entity.id
_entity.type
_entity.pdbx_description
1 polymer ?
#
loop_
_entity_poly.entity_id
_entity_poly.type
_entity_poly.pdbx_seq_one_letter_code
_entity_poly.pdbx_strand_id
1 'polypeptide(L)'
;MSEINRQTALQHGRGLFDVTLSYAKHDYDVYFDGASTRSTFLANGSYPQGHGLFITIKEFHQQNDVDIYFDDNLGFFEEDGIERLKGRLEFLLGGILR
;
A
#
# COMPACT_ATOMS: atom_id res chain seq x y z
N MET A 1 4.57 -7.61 11.86
CA MET A 1 4.21 -8.91 11.25
C MET A 1 4.02 -9.93 12.36
N SER A 2 2.82 -10.50 12.50
CA SER A 2 2.48 -11.43 13.60
C SER A 2 3.03 -12.84 13.36
N GLU A 3 3.20 -13.60 14.43
CA GLU A 3 3.71 -14.98 14.45
C GLU A 3 2.87 -15.97 13.62
N ILE A 4 1.61 -15.61 13.35
CA ILE A 4 0.68 -16.35 12.50
C ILE A 4 1.22 -16.45 11.06
N ASN A 5 1.77 -15.36 10.51
CA ASN A 5 2.33 -15.38 9.15
C ASN A 5 3.59 -16.24 9.05
N ARG A 6 4.35 -16.38 10.15
CA ARG A 6 5.58 -17.19 10.17
C ARG A 6 5.25 -18.69 10.10
N GLN A 7 4.15 -19.12 10.71
CA GLN A 7 3.75 -20.53 10.72
C GLN A 7 3.15 -20.98 9.38
N THR A 8 2.50 -20.10 8.64
CA THR A 8 1.84 -20.42 7.36
C THR A 8 2.71 -20.18 6.12
N ALA A 9 3.64 -19.23 6.16
CA ALA A 9 4.65 -19.06 5.10
C ALA A 9 5.51 -20.31 4.87
N LEU A 10 5.73 -21.10 5.93
CA LEU A 10 6.47 -22.37 5.89
C LEU A 10 5.73 -23.50 5.16
N GLN A 11 4.42 -23.40 4.93
CA GLN A 11 3.65 -24.54 4.43
C GLN A 11 3.32 -24.49 2.94
N HIS A 12 3.10 -23.33 2.29
CA HIS A 12 2.56 -23.36 0.91
C HIS A 12 2.96 -22.21 -0.04
N GLY A 13 3.87 -21.31 0.31
CA GLY A 13 4.30 -20.22 -0.59
C GLY A 13 3.19 -19.23 -1.02
N ARG A 14 1.95 -19.43 -0.56
CA ARG A 14 0.82 -18.53 -0.70
C ARG A 14 0.57 -17.87 0.65
N GLY A 15 0.44 -16.54 0.65
CA GLY A 15 0.01 -15.80 1.84
C GLY A 15 -1.38 -16.26 2.29
N LEU A 16 -1.72 -16.04 3.55
CA LEU A 16 -3.05 -16.34 4.10
C LEU A 16 -4.15 -15.45 3.51
N PHE A 17 -3.78 -14.30 2.98
CA PHE A 17 -4.70 -13.28 2.49
C PHE A 17 -4.31 -12.87 1.08
N ASP A 18 -5.31 -12.80 0.20
CA ASP A 18 -5.13 -12.32 -1.17
C ASP A 18 -5.00 -10.80 -1.24
N VAL A 19 -5.58 -10.08 -0.26
CA VAL A 19 -5.49 -8.62 -0.13
C VAL A 19 -4.85 -8.27 1.20
N THR A 20 -3.85 -7.38 1.15
CA THR A 20 -3.24 -6.80 2.35
C THR A 20 -3.40 -5.30 2.33
N LEU A 21 -3.77 -4.71 3.47
CA LEU A 21 -3.82 -3.28 3.69
C LEU A 21 -2.79 -2.88 4.75
N SER A 22 -1.94 -1.91 4.44
CA SER A 22 -0.97 -1.34 5.36
C SER A 22 -1.18 0.16 5.48
N TYR A 23 -1.29 0.65 6.72
CA TYR A 23 -1.28 2.07 7.03
C TYR A 23 0.00 2.41 7.78
N ALA A 24 0.72 3.43 7.31
CA ALA A 24 1.91 3.94 7.95
C ALA A 24 1.85 5.47 8.04
N LYS A 25 2.12 5.99 9.23
CA LYS A 25 2.22 7.42 9.50
C LYS A 25 3.58 7.71 10.12
N HIS A 26 4.33 8.56 9.44
CA HIS A 26 5.64 9.02 9.86
C HIS A 26 5.80 10.48 9.44
N ASP A 27 6.67 11.22 10.11
CA ASP A 27 7.05 12.54 9.63
C ASP A 27 8.39 12.40 8.91
N TYR A 28 8.36 12.49 7.59
CA TYR A 28 9.56 12.46 6.75
C TYR A 28 9.86 13.82 6.11
N ASP A 29 9.22 14.88 6.59
CA ASP A 29 9.56 16.24 6.19
C ASP A 29 10.93 16.60 6.79
N VAL A 30 11.91 16.84 5.91
CA VAL A 30 13.26 17.23 6.31
C VAL A 30 13.72 18.47 5.58
N TYR A 31 14.55 19.27 6.25
CA TYR A 31 15.16 20.47 5.70
C TYR A 31 16.64 20.20 5.42
N PHE A 32 17.09 20.51 4.21
CA PHE A 32 18.50 20.46 3.83
C PHE A 32 18.99 21.88 3.56
N ASP A 33 19.85 22.40 4.44
CA ASP A 33 20.35 23.79 4.38
C ASP A 33 19.22 24.84 4.28
N GLY A 34 18.14 24.64 5.04
CA GLY A 34 16.97 25.51 5.04
C GLY A 34 16.01 25.33 3.85
N ALA A 35 16.38 24.55 2.83
CA ALA A 35 15.47 24.16 1.76
C ALA A 35 14.55 23.02 2.22
N SER A 36 13.25 23.15 1.94
CA SER A 36 12.29 22.06 2.14
C SER A 36 12.57 20.93 1.15
N THR A 37 12.51 19.69 1.62
CA THR A 37 12.72 18.50 0.78
C THR A 37 11.53 17.56 0.89
N ARG A 38 11.33 16.73 -0.15
CA ARG A 38 10.26 15.74 -0.18
C ARG A 38 10.84 14.34 -0.30
N SER A 39 10.70 13.57 0.77
CA SER A 39 11.00 12.15 0.78
C SER A 39 10.00 11.39 -0.10
N THR A 40 10.48 10.65 -1.09
CA THR A 40 9.63 9.76 -1.90
C THR A 40 9.97 8.33 -1.55
N PHE A 41 8.96 7.58 -1.11
CA PHE A 41 9.14 6.17 -0.79
C PHE A 41 9.11 5.33 -2.07
N LEU A 42 10.20 4.61 -2.33
CA LEU A 42 10.24 3.59 -3.36
C LEU A 42 9.88 2.24 -2.73
N ALA A 43 8.87 1.57 -3.25
CA ALA A 43 8.55 0.22 -2.82
C ALA A 43 9.76 -0.69 -3.12
N ASN A 44 10.30 -1.33 -2.08
CA ASN A 44 11.30 -2.37 -2.26
C ASN A 44 10.57 -3.55 -2.92
N GLY A 45 10.94 -3.91 -4.16
CA GLY A 45 10.25 -4.84 -5.08
C GLY A 45 10.06 -6.29 -4.63
N SER A 46 9.99 -6.51 -3.31
CA SER A 46 9.63 -7.77 -2.64
C SER A 46 8.11 -7.91 -2.42
N TYR A 47 7.32 -6.84 -2.59
CA TYR A 47 5.86 -6.90 -2.60
C TYR A 47 5.35 -6.77 -4.05
N PRO A 48 4.38 -7.59 -4.51
CA PRO A 48 3.59 -8.58 -3.77
C PRO A 48 4.07 -10.01 -4.05
N GLN A 49 5.23 -10.45 -3.52
CA GLN A 49 5.60 -11.87 -3.62
C GLN A 49 4.72 -12.69 -2.65
N GLY A 50 3.58 -13.18 -3.15
CA GLY A 50 2.67 -14.09 -2.43
C GLY A 50 1.28 -13.53 -2.12
N HIS A 51 0.97 -12.30 -2.53
CA HIS A 51 -0.36 -11.67 -2.39
C HIS A 51 -0.93 -11.31 -3.76
N GLY A 52 -2.27 -11.25 -3.88
CA GLY A 52 -2.94 -10.77 -5.09
C GLY A 52 -2.90 -9.24 -5.19
N LEU A 53 -3.16 -8.55 -4.08
CA LEU A 53 -3.14 -7.09 -3.99
C LEU A 53 -2.56 -6.62 -2.66
N PHE A 54 -1.67 -5.63 -2.71
CA PHE A 54 -1.17 -4.93 -1.54
C PHE A 54 -1.52 -3.44 -1.64
N ILE A 55 -2.30 -2.93 -0.69
CA ILE A 55 -2.69 -1.52 -0.61
C ILE A 55 -1.88 -0.86 0.49
N THR A 56 -1.12 0.18 0.15
CA THR A 56 -0.32 0.95 1.12
C THR A 56 -0.86 2.37 1.23
N ILE A 57 -1.32 2.75 2.43
CA ILE A 57 -1.69 4.11 2.78
C ILE A 57 -0.52 4.74 3.55
N LYS A 58 -0.02 5.87 3.05
CA LYS A 58 1.09 6.62 3.65
C LYS A 58 0.66 8.02 4.01
N GLU A 59 0.88 8.40 5.26
CA GLU A 59 0.69 9.76 5.75
C GLU A 59 2.05 10.26 6.23
N PHE A 60 2.88 10.68 5.27
CA PHE A 60 4.32 10.92 5.47
C PHE A 60 4.72 12.40 5.53
N HIS A 61 3.80 13.28 5.16
CA HIS A 61 4.00 14.72 5.09
C HIS A 61 2.85 15.40 5.81
N GLN A 62 3.14 16.21 6.83
CA GLN A 62 2.11 16.69 7.76
C GLN A 62 1.07 17.61 7.11
N GLN A 63 1.44 18.24 5.99
CA GLN A 63 0.61 19.23 5.28
C GLN A 63 -0.08 18.67 4.04
N ASN A 64 0.08 17.38 3.75
CA ASN A 64 -0.50 16.75 2.57
C ASN A 64 -1.57 15.73 2.94
N ASP A 65 -2.44 15.44 1.97
CA ASP A 65 -3.33 14.29 2.02
C ASP A 65 -2.53 12.98 2.03
N VAL A 66 -3.23 11.88 2.32
CA VAL A 66 -2.63 10.54 2.33
C VAL A 66 -2.34 10.06 0.91
N ASP A 67 -1.17 9.46 0.72
CA ASP A 67 -0.82 8.76 -0.52
C ASP A 67 -1.31 7.30 -0.43
N ILE A 68 -2.05 6.83 -1.44
CA ILE A 68 -2.53 5.45 -1.53
C ILE A 68 -1.89 4.76 -2.73
N TYR A 69 -1.18 3.66 -2.48
CA TYR A 69 -0.53 2.84 -3.49
C TYR A 69 -1.22 1.49 -3.61
N PHE A 70 -1.37 1.01 -4.84
CA PHE A 70 -1.90 -0.31 -5.15
C PHE A 70 -0.81 -1.08 -5.88
N ASP A 71 -0.25 -2.08 -5.23
CA ASP A 71 0.73 -3.01 -5.78
C ASP A 71 0.00 -4.32 -6.09
N ASP A 72 -0.42 -4.50 -7.34
CA ASP A 72 -1.16 -5.67 -7.81
C ASP A 72 -0.25 -6.73 -8.44
N ASN A 73 -0.67 -7.98 -8.32
CA ASN A 73 -0.01 -9.09 -8.99
C ASN A 73 -0.67 -9.32 -10.36
N LEU A 74 0.12 -9.20 -11.43
CA LEU A 74 -0.35 -9.41 -12.82
C LEU A 74 -0.88 -10.82 -13.10
N GLY A 75 -0.58 -11.80 -12.25
CA GLY A 75 -1.19 -13.13 -12.30
C GLY A 75 -2.62 -13.20 -11.74
N PHE A 76 -3.08 -12.14 -11.05
CA PHE A 76 -4.40 -12.05 -10.43
C PHE A 76 -5.29 -10.97 -11.05
N PHE A 77 -4.70 -9.89 -11.56
CA PHE A 77 -5.43 -8.75 -12.12
C PHE A 77 -5.07 -8.51 -13.59
N GLU A 78 -6.10 -8.26 -14.39
CA GLU A 78 -5.97 -7.59 -15.67
C GLU A 78 -5.90 -6.07 -15.44
N GLU A 79 -5.25 -5.34 -16.35
CA GLU A 79 -4.98 -3.89 -16.22
C GLU A 79 -6.27 -3.08 -16.01
N ASP A 80 -7.35 -3.42 -16.71
CA ASP A 80 -8.64 -2.75 -16.55
C ASP A 80 -9.37 -3.15 -15.25
N GLY A 81 -9.05 -4.33 -14.70
CA GLY A 81 -9.59 -4.85 -13.46
C GLY A 81 -9.13 -4.05 -12.25
N ILE A 82 -7.84 -3.74 -12.17
CA ILE A 82 -7.27 -2.98 -11.05
C ILE A 82 -7.76 -1.53 -11.05
N GLU A 83 -7.86 -0.89 -12.22
CA GLU A 83 -8.39 0.48 -12.32
C GLU A 83 -9.86 0.59 -11.90
N ARG A 84 -10.69 -0.41 -12.26
CA ARG A 84 -12.08 -0.48 -11.77
C ARG A 84 -12.16 -0.62 -10.25
N LEU A 85 -11.25 -1.38 -9.65
CA LEU A 85 -11.20 -1.54 -8.20
C LEU A 85 -10.81 -0.22 -7.51
N LYS A 86 -9.79 0.48 -8.03
CA LYS A 86 -9.35 1.80 -7.54
C LYS A 86 -10.52 2.79 -7.53
N GLY A 87 -11.22 2.94 -8.65
CA GLY A 87 -12.37 3.85 -8.74
C GLY A 87 -13.52 3.50 -7.80
N ARG A 88 -13.76 2.21 -7.52
CA ARG A 88 -14.75 1.79 -6.52
C ARG A 88 -14.32 2.14 -5.09
N LEU A 89 -13.03 1.97 -4.77
CA LEU A 89 -12.51 2.33 -3.46
C LEU A 89 -12.66 3.84 -3.23
N GLU A 90 -12.27 4.66 -4.20
CA GLU A 90 -12.41 6.13 -4.16
C GLU A 90 -13.88 6.55 -3.97
N PHE A 91 -14.81 5.92 -4.70
CA PHE A 91 -16.24 6.18 -4.54
C PHE A 91 -16.72 5.88 -3.12
N LEU A 92 -16.31 4.74 -2.54
CA LEU A 92 -16.68 4.36 -1.18
C LEU A 92 -16.10 5.32 -0.13
N LEU A 93 -14.84 5.72 -0.28
CA LEU A 93 -14.20 6.70 0.59
C LEU A 93 -14.94 8.04 0.54
N GLY A 94 -15.34 8.50 -0.66
CA GLY A 94 -16.13 9.72 -0.83
C GLY A 94 -17.54 9.65 -0.21
N GLY A 95 -18.07 8.45 0.04
CA GLY A 95 -19.32 8.27 0.77
C GLY A 95 -19.17 8.32 2.29
N ILE A 96 -18.00 7.91 2.81
CA ILE A 96 -17.71 7.84 4.26
C ILE A 96 -17.15 9.16 4.79
N LEU A 97 -16.32 9.86 4.01
CA LEU A 97 -15.63 11.09 4.40
C LEU A 97 -16.50 12.36 4.27
N ARG A 98 -17.81 12.20 4.07
CA ARG A 98 -18.79 13.30 4.03
C ARG A 98 -19.29 13.68 5.42
#